data_AF-F5BU45-F1
#
_entry.id   AF-F5BU45-F1
#
_cell.length_a   1.000
_cell.length_b   1.000
_cell.length_c   1.000
_cell.angle_alpha   90.00
_cell.angle_beta   90.00
_cell.angle_gamma   90.00
#
_symmetry.space_group_name_H-M   'P 1'
#
loop_
_entity.id
_entity.type
_entity.pdbx_description
1 polymer ?
#
loop_
_entity_poly.entity_id
_entity_poly.type
_entity_poly.pdbx_seq_one_letter_code
_entity_poly.pdbx_strand_id
1 'polypeptide(L)'
;TSKTTVTGVEMFRKLLDYAEAGDNIGALLRGVAREDVQRGQVLAAPGSITPHTKFKAEVYVLSKDEGGRHTPFFTNYRPQFYFRTTDVTGVVNLPEGTEM
;
A
#
# COMPACT_ATOMS: atom_id res chain seq x y z
N THR A 1 -6.93 12.15 -6.39
CA THR A 1 -6.07 11.32 -7.26
C THR A 1 -5.58 12.17 -8.40
N SER A 2 -4.38 11.93 -8.91
CA SER A 2 -3.80 12.67 -10.05
C SER A 2 -3.87 11.81 -11.30
N LYS A 3 -4.17 12.41 -12.45
CA LYS A 3 -4.19 11.72 -13.75
C LYS A 3 -2.93 12.08 -14.53
N THR A 4 -2.36 11.09 -15.20
CA THR A 4 -1.23 11.27 -16.12
C THR A 4 -1.31 10.23 -17.23
N THR A 5 -0.42 10.33 -18.21
CA THR A 5 -0.28 9.40 -19.34
C THR A 5 1.08 8.72 -19.25
N VAL A 6 1.09 7.39 -19.32
CA VAL A 6 2.34 6.63 -19.48
C VAL A 6 2.83 6.84 -20.92
N THR A 7 4.06 7.32 -21.09
CA THR A 7 4.66 7.58 -22.41
C THR A 7 5.76 6.59 -22.78
N GLY A 8 6.11 5.69 -21.87
CA GLY A 8 7.07 4.62 -22.12
C GLY A 8 7.09 3.64 -20.96
N VAL A 9 7.44 2.39 -21.29
CA VAL A 9 7.64 1.32 -20.32
C VAL A 9 9.03 0.75 -20.57
N GLU A 10 9.80 0.57 -19.49
CA GLU A 10 11.15 0.03 -19.57
C GLU A 10 11.38 -1.10 -18.56
N MET A 11 12.26 -2.03 -18.92
CA MET A 11 12.78 -3.05 -18.03
C MET A 11 14.27 -3.24 -18.29
N PHE A 12 15.11 -3.15 -17.25
CA PHE A 12 16.57 -3.31 -17.35
C PHE A 12 17.24 -2.52 -18.50
N ARG A 13 16.88 -1.23 -18.65
CA ARG A 13 17.36 -0.32 -19.71
C ARG A 13 16.95 -0.69 -21.14
N LYS A 14 15.91 -1.52 -21.29
CA LYS A 14 15.28 -1.83 -22.58
C LYS A 14 13.87 -1.26 -22.60
N LEU A 15 13.52 -0.59 -23.69
CA LEU A 15 12.14 -0.16 -23.94
C LEU A 15 11.29 -1.37 -24.33
N LEU A 16 10.08 -1.41 -23.81
CA LEU A 16 9.08 -2.43 -24.08
C LEU A 16 7.85 -1.79 -24.73
N ASP A 17 7.21 -2.51 -25.64
CA ASP A 17 5.95 -2.06 -26.27
C ASP A 17 4.77 -2.19 -25.30
N TYR A 18 4.81 -3.19 -24.43
CA TYR A 18 3.84 -3.42 -23.36
C TYR A 18 4.50 -4.19 -22.20
N ALA A 19 3.81 -4.23 -21.06
CA ALA A 19 4.20 -5.03 -19.90
C ALA A 19 3.00 -5.76 -19.33
N GLU A 20 3.24 -6.87 -18.66
CA GLU A 20 2.22 -7.76 -18.11
C GLU A 20 2.32 -7.88 -16.59
N ALA A 21 1.31 -8.50 -15.99
CA ALA A 21 1.30 -8.74 -14.56
C ALA A 21 2.46 -9.68 -14.16
N GLY A 22 3.32 -9.21 -13.25
CA GLY A 22 4.52 -9.93 -12.81
C GLY A 22 5.82 -9.24 -13.22
N ASP A 23 5.78 -8.33 -14.20
CA ASP A 23 6.95 -7.60 -14.67
C ASP A 23 7.39 -6.52 -13.68
N ASN A 24 8.72 -6.41 -13.47
CA ASN A 24 9.32 -5.31 -12.73
C ASN A 24 9.78 -4.21 -13.70
N ILE A 25 8.97 -3.16 -13.84
CA ILE A 25 9.16 -2.11 -14.85
C ILE A 25 9.43 -0.72 -14.25
N GLY A 26 10.01 0.15 -15.08
CA GLY A 26 9.86 1.59 -14.97
C GLY A 26 8.75 2.10 -15.91
N ALA A 27 7.90 3.00 -15.42
CA ALA A 27 6.87 3.66 -16.22
C ALA A 27 7.18 5.17 -16.30
N LEU A 28 7.36 5.68 -17.52
CA LEU A 28 7.59 7.11 -17.75
C LEU A 28 6.26 7.85 -17.74
N LEU A 29 6.09 8.79 -16.80
CA LEU A 29 4.85 9.55 -16.61
C LEU A 29 4.97 10.96 -17.19
N ARG A 30 4.04 11.34 -18.07
CA ARG A 30 4.05 12.67 -18.69
C ARG A 30 3.77 13.76 -17.65
N GLY A 31 4.70 14.71 -17.55
CA GLY A 31 4.51 15.95 -16.79
C GLY A 31 4.41 15.76 -15.27
N VAL A 32 4.95 14.66 -14.75
CA VAL A 32 4.98 14.36 -13.31
C VAL A 32 6.42 14.48 -12.84
N ALA A 33 6.68 15.37 -11.90
CA ALA A 33 8.00 15.50 -11.30
C ALA A 33 8.24 14.39 -10.26
N ARG A 34 9.50 14.18 -9.87
CA ARG A 34 9.85 13.12 -8.92
C ARG A 34 9.22 13.36 -7.54
N GLU A 35 9.12 14.61 -7.14
CA GLU A 35 8.52 15.09 -5.89
C GLU A 35 6.99 14.95 -5.86
N ASP A 36 6.34 14.83 -7.02
CA ASP A 36 4.88 14.65 -7.12
C ASP A 36 4.44 13.19 -6.92
N VAL A 37 5.41 12.26 -6.88
CA VAL A 37 5.19 10.84 -6.68
C VAL A 37 5.97 10.31 -5.50
N GLN A 38 5.33 9.46 -4.70
CA GLN A 38 5.95 8.89 -3.53
C GLN A 38 5.68 7.39 -3.42
N ARG A 39 6.63 6.68 -2.80
CA ARG A 39 6.47 5.27 -2.46
C ARG A 39 5.20 5.08 -1.65
N GLY A 40 4.40 4.09 -2.03
CA GLY A 40 3.09 3.82 -1.44
C GLY A 40 1.90 4.20 -2.32
N GLN A 41 2.10 5.11 -3.28
CA GLN A 41 1.12 5.34 -4.33
C GLN A 41 1.11 4.18 -5.34
N VAL A 42 0.03 4.10 -6.13
CA VAL A 42 -0.15 3.09 -7.17
C VAL A 42 -0.49 3.74 -8.49
N LEU A 43 0.04 3.20 -9.60
CA LEU A 43 -0.49 3.43 -10.94
C LEU A 43 -1.62 2.43 -11.16
N ALA A 44 -2.76 2.92 -11.63
CA ALA A 44 -3.94 2.10 -11.87
C ALA A 44 -4.74 2.63 -13.06
N ALA A 45 -5.50 1.74 -13.70
CA ALA A 45 -6.46 2.15 -14.72
C ALA A 45 -7.42 3.22 -14.14
N PRO A 46 -7.74 4.29 -14.89
CA PRO A 46 -8.60 5.35 -14.37
C PRO A 46 -9.93 4.82 -13.86
N GLY A 47 -10.23 5.09 -12.58
CA GLY A 47 -11.49 4.70 -11.94
C GLY A 47 -11.54 3.27 -11.39
N SER A 48 -10.49 2.44 -11.56
CA SER A 48 -10.51 1.05 -11.07
C SER A 48 -10.26 0.92 -9.57
N ILE A 49 -9.66 1.93 -8.94
CA ILE A 49 -9.38 1.96 -7.49
C ILE A 49 -9.50 3.39 -6.95
N THR A 50 -10.01 3.51 -5.73
CA THR A 50 -10.11 4.76 -4.97
C THR A 50 -9.34 4.67 -3.66
N PRO A 51 -8.75 5.77 -3.16
CA PRO A 51 -8.09 5.78 -1.87
C PRO A 51 -9.11 5.72 -0.73
N HIS A 52 -8.79 5.00 0.35
CA HIS A 52 -9.61 4.86 1.54
C HIS A 52 -8.76 5.03 2.80
N THR A 53 -9.38 5.53 3.88
CA THR A 53 -8.73 5.75 5.18
C THR A 53 -9.36 4.95 6.32
N LYS A 54 -10.52 4.33 6.08
CA LYS A 54 -11.25 3.52 7.05
C LYS A 54 -11.74 2.26 6.38
N PHE A 55 -11.49 1.11 7.00
CA PHE A 55 -11.91 -0.20 6.52
C PHE A 55 -12.16 -1.13 7.71
N LYS A 56 -12.78 -2.27 7.44
CA LYS A 56 -12.85 -3.41 8.37
C LYS A 56 -11.92 -4.49 7.84
N ALA A 57 -11.26 -5.20 8.73
CA ALA A 57 -10.40 -6.31 8.37
C ALA A 57 -10.48 -7.40 9.45
N GLU A 58 -10.19 -8.62 9.02
CA GLU A 58 -9.87 -9.73 9.89
C GLU A 58 -8.35 -9.84 9.97
N VAL A 59 -7.82 -10.02 11.17
CA VAL A 59 -6.37 -10.01 11.42
C VAL A 59 -5.98 -11.18 12.30
N TYR A 60 -4.83 -11.78 11.99
CA TYR A 60 -4.14 -12.70 12.88
C TYR A 60 -3.04 -11.94 13.62
N VAL A 61 -3.07 -11.98 14.95
CA VAL A 61 -2.04 -11.38 15.80
C VAL A 61 -1.01 -12.45 16.12
N LEU A 62 0.24 -12.23 15.71
CA LEU A 62 1.33 -13.17 15.97
C LEU A 62 1.47 -13.43 17.47
N SER A 63 1.60 -14.71 17.83
CA SER A 63 1.92 -15.13 19.18
C SER A 63 3.34 -14.74 19.57
N LYS A 64 3.65 -14.80 20.87
CA LYS A 64 5.00 -14.57 21.38
C LYS A 64 6.06 -15.48 20.71
N ASP A 65 5.72 -16.74 20.49
CA ASP A 65 6.66 -17.73 19.93
C ASP A 65 6.92 -17.50 18.44
N GLU A 66 5.99 -16.81 17.76
CA GLU A 66 6.15 -16.31 16.39
C GLU A 66 6.88 -14.97 16.32
N GLY A 67 7.40 -14.46 17.45
CA GLY A 67 8.05 -13.15 17.53
C GLY A 67 7.08 -11.97 17.60
N GLY A 68 5.82 -12.24 17.94
CA GLY A 68 4.77 -11.25 18.13
C GLY A 68 4.83 -10.52 19.47
N ARG A 69 3.68 -9.99 19.88
CA ARG A 69 3.57 -9.22 21.13
C ARG A 69 3.53 -10.14 22.34
N HIS A 70 4.09 -9.66 23.46
CA HIS A 70 4.00 -10.33 24.76
C HIS A 70 2.76 -9.91 25.56
N THR A 71 2.20 -8.74 25.26
CA THR A 71 1.07 -8.15 25.99
C THR A 71 -0.06 -7.81 25.03
N PRO A 72 -1.31 -7.92 25.50
CA PRO A 72 -2.46 -7.56 24.68
C PRO A 72 -2.48 -6.07 24.35
N PHE A 73 -3.30 -5.69 23.38
CA PHE A 73 -3.59 -4.32 22.99
C PHE A 73 -5.12 -4.09 22.93
N PHE A 74 -5.49 -2.83 23.07
CA PHE A 74 -6.87 -2.39 23.19
C PHE A 74 -7.24 -1.44 22.06
N THR A 75 -8.51 -1.04 21.98
CA THR A 75 -8.95 0.08 21.14
C THR A 75 -8.09 1.32 21.38
N ASN A 76 -7.82 2.08 20.32
CA ASN A 76 -6.82 3.15 20.24
C ASN A 76 -5.36 2.70 20.12
N TYR A 77 -5.08 1.40 19.95
CA TYR A 77 -3.75 0.96 19.53
C TYR A 77 -3.37 1.57 18.16
N ARG A 78 -2.15 2.10 18.04
CA ARG A 78 -1.68 2.85 16.86
C ARG A 78 -0.47 2.21 16.16
N PRO A 79 -0.61 1.03 15.55
CA PRO A 79 0.48 0.42 14.81
C PRO A 79 0.69 1.08 13.45
N GLN A 80 1.83 0.76 12.82
CA GLN A 80 2.00 0.95 11.39
C GLN A 80 1.32 -0.20 10.64
N PHE A 81 0.59 0.12 9.58
CA PHE A 81 0.00 -0.85 8.68
C PHE A 81 0.77 -0.83 7.36
N TYR A 82 1.32 -1.99 6.99
CA TYR A 82 2.02 -2.16 5.73
C TYR A 82 1.04 -2.53 4.61
N PHE A 83 0.86 -1.64 3.63
CA PHE A 83 0.07 -1.89 2.43
C PHE A 83 0.97 -1.83 1.20
N ARG A 84 1.29 -3.00 0.64
CA ARG A 84 2.15 -3.17 -0.55
C ARG A 84 3.54 -2.58 -0.40
N THR A 85 3.70 -1.26 -0.50
CA THR A 85 4.98 -0.55 -0.42
C THR A 85 4.94 0.64 0.54
N THR A 86 3.80 0.89 1.20
CA THR A 86 3.63 1.97 2.18
C THR A 86 3.48 1.43 3.59
N ASP A 87 4.04 2.15 4.55
CA ASP A 87 3.71 2.06 5.96
C ASP A 87 2.88 3.28 6.33
N VAL A 88 1.68 3.05 6.88
CA VAL A 88 0.78 4.12 7.31
C VAL A 88 0.31 3.85 8.74
N THR A 89 0.46 4.84 9.62
CA THR A 89 -0.05 4.73 10.99
C THR A 89 -1.57 4.74 10.98
N GLY A 90 -2.18 3.74 11.58
CA GLY A 90 -3.63 3.65 11.74
C GLY A 90 -4.04 3.62 13.20
N VAL A 91 -5.35 3.68 13.46
CA VAL A 91 -5.92 3.50 14.79
C VAL A 91 -6.82 2.27 14.75
N VAL A 92 -6.57 1.32 15.64
CA VAL A 92 -7.39 0.11 15.77
C VAL A 92 -8.61 0.39 16.65
N ASN A 93 -9.79 0.09 16.12
CA ASN A 93 -11.04 0.08 16.86
C ASN A 93 -11.53 -1.37 16.95
N LEU A 94 -11.47 -1.96 18.14
CA LEU A 94 -11.93 -3.32 18.37
C LEU A 94 -13.45 -3.35 18.60
N PRO A 95 -14.12 -4.49 18.33
CA PRO A 95 -15.47 -4.73 18.78
C PRO A 95 -15.58 -4.60 20.31
N GLU A 96 -16.79 -4.30 20.79
CA GLU A 96 -17.04 -4.17 22.22
C GLU A 96 -16.65 -5.45 22.99
N GLY A 97 -15.99 -5.28 24.14
CA GLY A 97 -15.54 -6.40 24.98
C GLY A 97 -14.36 -7.23 24.43
N THR A 98 -13.70 -6.79 23.35
CA THR A 98 -12.56 -7.50 22.76
C THR A 98 -11.22 -6.88 23.16
N GLU A 99 -10.27 -7.72 23.58
CA GLU A 99 -8.83 -7.44 23.66
C GLU A 99 -8.08 -8.46 22.80
N MET A 100 -6.93 -8.06 22.25
CA MET A 100 -6.15 -8.84 21.27
C MET A 100 -4.68 -8.91 21.66
#